data_AF-A0AAC8YRG5-F1
#
_entry.id   AF-A0AAC8YRG5-F1
#
_cell.length_a   1.000
_cell.length_b   1.000
_cell.length_c   1.000
_cell.angle_alpha   90.00
_cell.angle_beta   90.00
_cell.angle_gamma   90.00
#
_symmetry.space_group_name_H-M   'P 1'
#
loop_
_entity.id
_entity.type
_entity.pdbx_description
1 polymer ?
#
loop_
_entity_poly.entity_id
_entity_poly.type
_entity_poly.pdbx_seq_one_letter_code
_entity_poly.pdbx_strand_id
1 'polypeptide(L)'
;MLSIAVLYGAAIGALATATIGFTVGGWVTQSTALLMAEASSQMAVASVLTPYCLERSRSDPLSTQILSELETSRGFNRRGVIERAGWATPLGSDKPLSEVAIACETALAKG
;
A
#
# COMPACT_ATOMS: atom_id res chain seq x y z
N MET A 1 -1.13 18.15 50.63
CA MET A 1 -0.17 18.87 49.76
C MET A 1 0.82 17.92 49.06
N LEU A 2 1.44 16.96 49.76
CA LEU A 2 2.41 16.02 49.17
C LEU A 2 1.84 15.18 47.99
N SER A 3 0.58 14.76 48.06
CA SER A 3 -0.06 13.95 47.01
C SER A 3 -0.26 14.70 45.69
N ILE A 4 -0.39 16.02 45.73
CA ILE A 4 -0.64 16.84 44.54
C ILE A 4 0.65 16.95 43.71
N ALA A 5 1.80 17.15 44.37
CA ALA A 5 3.10 17.25 43.70
C ALA A 5 3.51 15.96 42.97
N VAL A 6 3.18 14.79 43.53
CA VAL A 6 3.45 13.48 42.90
C VAL A 6 2.64 13.31 41.61
N LEU A 7 1.38 13.73 41.61
CA LEU A 7 0.51 13.64 40.42
C LEU A 7 1.01 14.52 39.27
N TYR A 8 1.43 15.75 39.56
CA TYR A 8 1.98 16.65 38.55
C TYR A 8 3.34 16.18 38.02
N GLY A 9 4.23 15.70 38.89
CA GLY A 9 5.53 15.15 38.48
C GLY A 9 5.38 13.92 37.57
N ALA A 10 4.47 13.00 37.91
CA ALA A 10 4.16 11.84 37.09
C ALA A 10 3.57 12.22 35.73
N ALA A 11 2.67 13.21 35.69
CA ALA A 11 2.08 13.69 34.44
C ALA A 11 3.14 14.29 33.49
N ILE A 12 4.03 15.14 34.01
CA ILE A 12 5.09 15.77 33.22
C ILE A 12 6.10 14.71 32.73
N GLY A 13 6.48 13.78 33.59
CA GLY A 13 7.38 12.68 33.23
C GLY A 13 6.79 11.80 32.12
N ALA A 14 5.52 11.40 32.24
CA ALA A 14 4.83 10.59 31.24
C ALA A 14 4.79 11.30 29.87
N LEU A 15 4.45 12.60 29.86
CA LEU A 15 4.44 13.40 28.63
C LEU A 15 5.83 13.51 28.00
N ALA A 16 6.88 13.74 28.80
CA ALA A 16 8.25 13.81 28.32
C ALA A 16 8.73 12.47 27.73
N THR A 17 8.41 11.35 28.38
CA THR A 17 8.77 10.02 27.85
C THR A 17 8.00 9.68 26.58
N ALA A 18 6.72 10.07 26.50
CA ALA A 18 5.90 9.84 25.32
C ALA A 18 6.45 10.64 24.13
N THR A 19 6.67 11.95 24.28
CA THR A 19 7.17 12.78 23.18
C THR A 19 8.53 12.31 22.67
N ILE A 20 9.46 11.92 23.54
CA ILE A 20 10.76 11.38 23.14
C ILE A 20 10.60 10.00 22.47
N GLY A 21 9.76 9.13 23.01
CA GLY A 21 9.48 7.80 22.46
C GLY A 21 8.87 7.85 21.06
N PHE A 22 7.89 8.74 20.83
CA PHE A 22 7.21 8.90 19.54
C PHE A 22 8.07 9.65 18.50
N THR A 23 9.06 10.46 18.91
CA THR A 23 9.91 11.23 17.98
C THR A 23 11.21 10.53 17.63
N VAL A 24 11.96 10.03 18.63
CA VAL A 24 13.29 9.43 18.44
C VAL A 24 13.22 7.90 18.49
N GLY A 25 12.35 7.36 19.35
CA GLY A 25 12.23 5.90 19.53
C GLY A 25 11.45 5.20 18.42
N GLY A 26 10.79 5.94 17.54
CA GLY A 26 9.94 5.37 16.49
C GLY A 26 8.73 4.62 17.05
N TRP A 27 8.31 4.92 18.29
CA TRP A 27 7.13 4.28 18.87
C TRP A 27 5.91 4.65 18.03
N VAL A 28 5.12 3.66 17.67
CA VAL A 28 3.88 3.83 16.92
C VAL A 28 2.73 3.30 17.76
N THR A 29 1.55 3.89 17.59
CA THR A 29 0.36 3.34 18.23
C THR A 29 0.01 1.98 17.62
N GLN A 30 -0.70 1.13 18.35
CA GLN A 30 -1.14 -0.17 17.83
C GLN A 30 -1.90 -0.05 16.50
N SER A 31 -2.76 0.97 16.37
CA SER A 31 -3.49 1.23 15.12
C SER A 31 -2.54 1.52 13.96
N THR A 32 -1.56 2.40 14.18
CA THR A 32 -0.53 2.71 13.19
C THR A 32 0.30 1.47 12.84
N ALA A 33 0.69 0.66 13.82
CA ALA A 33 1.45 -0.57 13.60
C ALA A 33 0.68 -1.57 12.71
N LEU A 34 -0.63 -1.73 12.96
CA LEU A 34 -1.49 -2.59 12.14
C LEU A 34 -1.63 -2.07 10.71
N LEU A 35 -1.81 -0.75 10.53
CA LEU A 35 -1.85 -0.13 9.21
C LEU A 35 -0.54 -0.32 8.44
N MET A 36 0.61 -0.19 9.12
CA MET A 36 1.91 -0.41 8.50
C MET A 36 2.11 -1.88 8.11
N ALA A 37 1.66 -2.82 8.95
CA ALA A 37 1.72 -4.24 8.65
C ALA A 37 0.87 -4.58 7.41
N GLU A 38 -0.36 -4.07 7.34
CA GLU A 38 -1.25 -4.27 6.20
C GLU A 38 -0.71 -3.64 4.91
N ALA A 39 -0.18 -2.42 4.98
CA ALA A 39 0.48 -1.81 3.82
C ALA A 39 1.70 -2.62 3.36
N SER A 40 2.49 -3.16 4.29
CA SER A 40 3.67 -3.96 3.97
C SER A 40 3.31 -5.29 3.28
N SER A 41 2.23 -5.95 3.73
CA SER A 41 1.77 -7.20 3.13
C SER A 41 1.25 -6.95 1.71
N GLN A 42 0.48 -5.88 1.51
CA GLN A 42 -0.02 -5.46 0.21
C GLN A 42 1.10 -5.13 -0.78
N MET A 43 2.11 -4.36 -0.36
CA MET A 43 3.28 -4.07 -1.20
C MET A 43 4.10 -5.32 -1.54
N ALA A 44 4.28 -6.23 -0.57
CA ALA A 44 4.98 -7.49 -0.82
C ALA A 44 4.26 -8.33 -1.86
N VAL A 45 2.94 -8.49 -1.73
CA VAL A 45 2.10 -9.18 -2.71
C VAL A 45 2.17 -8.50 -4.08
N ALA A 46 2.09 -7.17 -4.13
CA ALA A 46 2.20 -6.41 -5.37
C ALA A 46 3.56 -6.65 -6.05
N SER A 47 4.66 -6.65 -5.30
CA SER A 47 6.00 -6.88 -5.85
C SER A 47 6.17 -8.27 -6.46
N VAL A 48 5.58 -9.29 -5.83
CA VAL A 48 5.64 -10.69 -6.31
C VAL A 48 4.70 -10.92 -7.49
N LEU A 49 3.54 -10.28 -7.51
CA LEU A 49 2.54 -10.43 -8.58
C LEU A 49 2.75 -9.47 -9.76
N THR A 50 3.58 -8.44 -9.62
CA THR A 50 3.96 -7.55 -10.74
C THR A 50 4.48 -8.34 -11.95
N PRO A 51 5.48 -9.24 -11.82
CA PRO A 51 5.95 -10.01 -12.98
C PRO A 51 4.85 -10.90 -13.59
N TYR A 52 3.92 -11.41 -12.77
CA TYR A 52 2.77 -12.16 -13.26
C TYR A 52 1.82 -11.28 -14.11
N CYS A 53 1.52 -10.05 -13.64
CA CYS A 53 0.72 -9.09 -14.39
C CYS A 53 1.36 -8.74 -15.75
N LEU A 54 2.69 -8.55 -15.77
CA LEU A 54 3.44 -8.25 -17.01
C LEU A 54 3.42 -9.42 -18.00
N GLU A 55 3.53 -10.65 -17.53
CA GLU A 55 3.43 -11.82 -18.41
C GLU A 55 2.01 -11.98 -18.95
N ARG A 56 1.01 -11.72 -18.11
CA ARG A 56 -0.40 -11.77 -18.49
C ARG A 56 -0.74 -10.70 -19.52
N SER A 57 -0.19 -9.49 -19.37
CA SER A 57 -0.39 -8.41 -20.34
C SER A 57 0.27 -8.72 -21.68
N ARG A 58 1.42 -9.42 -21.71
CA ARG A 58 2.06 -9.84 -22.96
C ARG A 58 1.32 -10.97 -23.67
N SER A 59 0.77 -11.89 -22.89
CA SER A 59 0.01 -13.03 -23.40
C SER A 59 -1.43 -12.67 -23.81
N ASP A 60 -1.90 -11.46 -23.47
CA ASP A 60 -3.25 -11.02 -23.78
C ASP A 60 -3.39 -10.64 -25.27
N PRO A 61 -4.35 -11.23 -26.02
CA PRO A 61 -4.59 -10.86 -27.41
C PRO A 61 -5.08 -9.40 -27.58
N LEU A 62 -5.65 -8.79 -26.54
CA LEU A 62 -6.11 -7.39 -26.52
C LEU A 62 -5.11 -6.43 -25.88
N SER A 63 -3.89 -6.90 -25.59
CA SER A 63 -2.84 -6.12 -24.93
C SER A 63 -2.58 -4.75 -25.56
N THR A 64 -2.50 -4.67 -26.88
CA THR A 64 -2.25 -3.42 -27.61
C THR A 64 -3.37 -2.40 -27.42
N GLN A 65 -4.63 -2.85 -27.42
CA GLN A 65 -5.79 -1.98 -27.21
C GLN A 65 -5.85 -1.50 -25.76
N ILE A 66 -5.63 -2.41 -24.81
CA ILE A 66 -5.68 -2.11 -23.37
C ILE A 66 -4.53 -1.16 -22.97
N LEU A 67 -3.32 -1.34 -23.54
CA LEU A 67 -2.19 -0.44 -23.31
C LEU A 67 -2.45 0.97 -23.88
N SER A 68 -3.09 1.06 -25.05
CA SER A 68 -3.51 2.36 -25.61
C SER A 68 -4.57 3.05 -24.75
N GLU A 69 -5.52 2.29 -24.19
CA GLU A 69 -6.49 2.82 -23.21
C GLU A 69 -5.79 3.24 -21.90
N LEU A 70 -4.74 2.53 -21.49
CA LEU A 70 -3.96 2.83 -20.29
C LEU A 70 -3.14 4.11 -20.45
N GLU A 71 -2.59 4.38 -21.63
CA GLU A 71 -1.85 5.62 -21.95
C GLU A 71 -2.76 6.86 -21.96
N THR A 72 -3.99 6.70 -22.44
CA THR A 72 -4.98 7.78 -22.50
C THR A 72 -5.67 8.01 -21.15
N SER A 73 -5.77 6.96 -20.32
CA SER A 73 -6.31 7.03 -18.97
C SER A 73 -5.35 7.71 -17.98
N ARG A 74 -5.89 8.41 -16.98
CA ARG A 74 -5.10 9.07 -15.92
C ARG A 74 -5.62 8.76 -14.53
N GLY A 75 -4.72 8.83 -13.54
CA GLY A 75 -5.04 8.62 -12.14
C GLY A 75 -5.76 7.28 -11.92
N PHE A 76 -6.86 7.32 -11.17
CA PHE A 76 -7.63 6.13 -10.81
C PHE A 76 -8.24 5.34 -11.97
N ASN A 77 -8.35 5.91 -13.17
CA ASN A 77 -8.83 5.17 -14.33
C ASN A 77 -7.80 4.16 -14.84
N ARG A 78 -6.50 4.43 -14.67
CA ARG A 78 -5.43 3.55 -15.15
C ARG A 78 -5.48 2.18 -14.46
N ARG A 79 -5.50 2.16 -13.12
CA ARG A 79 -5.72 0.93 -12.35
C ARG A 79 -7.01 0.21 -12.76
N GLY A 80 -8.09 0.95 -13.03
CA GLY A 80 -9.36 0.38 -13.46
C GLY A 80 -9.29 -0.32 -14.81
N VAL A 81 -8.46 0.16 -15.74
CA VAL A 81 -8.20 -0.52 -17.03
C VAL A 81 -7.56 -1.90 -16.79
N ILE A 82 -6.55 -1.96 -15.91
CA ILE A 82 -5.83 -3.21 -15.57
C ILE A 82 -6.74 -4.19 -14.79
N GLU A 83 -7.57 -3.67 -13.88
CA GLU A 83 -8.56 -4.47 -13.14
C GLU A 83 -9.63 -5.04 -14.07
N ARG A 84 -10.17 -4.25 -15.00
CA ARG A 84 -11.15 -4.71 -16.01
C ARG A 84 -10.57 -5.74 -16.98
N ALA A 85 -9.29 -5.57 -17.34
CA ALA A 85 -8.55 -6.53 -18.15
C ALA A 85 -8.26 -7.86 -17.40
N GLY A 86 -8.44 -7.88 -16.07
CA GLY A 86 -8.19 -9.06 -15.23
C GLY A 86 -6.70 -9.34 -15.00
N TRP A 87 -5.81 -8.43 -15.37
CA TRP A 87 -4.36 -8.61 -15.20
C TRP A 87 -3.93 -8.52 -13.73
N ALA A 88 -4.72 -7.83 -12.91
CA ALA A 88 -4.51 -7.70 -11.46
C ALA A 88 -5.20 -8.82 -10.64
N THR A 89 -5.80 -9.82 -11.30
CA THR A 89 -6.46 -10.95 -10.64
C THR A 89 -5.55 -12.18 -10.68
N PRO A 90 -4.89 -12.55 -9.55
CA PRO A 90 -4.04 -13.73 -9.50
C PRO A 90 -4.85 -15.03 -9.59
N LEU A 91 -4.21 -16.10 -10.09
CA LEU A 91 -4.82 -17.43 -10.21
C LEU A 91 -5.33 -17.91 -8.84
N GLY A 92 -6.64 -18.17 -8.74
CA GLY A 92 -7.30 -18.59 -7.49
C GLY A 92 -7.92 -17.47 -6.65
N SER A 93 -7.88 -16.22 -7.11
CA SER A 93 -8.65 -15.11 -6.55
C SER A 93 -9.79 -14.73 -7.50
N ASP A 94 -11.00 -14.54 -6.98
CA ASP A 94 -12.13 -14.02 -7.75
C ASP A 94 -12.16 -12.48 -7.80
N LYS A 95 -11.28 -11.83 -7.01
CA LYS A 95 -11.23 -10.37 -6.90
C LYS A 95 -9.90 -9.81 -7.41
N PRO A 96 -9.94 -8.70 -8.16
CA PRO A 96 -8.73 -7.98 -8.55
C PRO A 96 -8.08 -7.34 -7.32
N LEU A 97 -6.75 -7.40 -7.24
CA LEU A 97 -5.99 -6.70 -6.22
C LEU A 97 -5.55 -5.34 -6.75
N SER A 98 -6.14 -4.26 -6.23
CA SER A 98 -5.83 -2.89 -6.68
C SER A 98 -4.35 -2.53 -6.53
N GLU A 99 -3.67 -3.05 -5.51
CA GLU A 99 -2.23 -2.82 -5.28
C GLU A 99 -1.36 -3.46 -6.36
N VAL A 100 -1.77 -4.63 -6.87
CA VAL A 100 -1.15 -5.28 -8.01
C VAL A 100 -1.40 -4.46 -9.29
N ALA A 101 -2.61 -3.92 -9.45
CA ALA A 101 -2.94 -3.04 -10.58
C ALA A 101 -2.07 -1.78 -10.59
N ILE A 102 -1.89 -1.13 -9.43
CA ILE A 102 -1.05 0.07 -9.27
C ILE A 102 0.43 -0.25 -9.53
N ALA A 103 0.94 -1.37 -9.00
CA ALA A 103 2.32 -1.77 -9.26
C ALA A 103 2.54 -2.11 -10.74
N CYS A 104 1.57 -2.76 -11.38
CA CYS A 104 1.62 -3.13 -12.79
C CYS A 104 1.55 -1.92 -13.72
N GLU A 105 0.64 -0.95 -13.51
CA GLU A 105 0.62 0.29 -14.30
C GLU A 105 1.95 1.05 -14.17
N THR A 106 2.54 1.04 -12.98
CA THR A 106 3.82 1.72 -12.72
C THR A 106 4.96 1.03 -13.43
N ALA A 107 4.96 -0.31 -13.46
CA ALA A 107 5.95 -1.09 -14.19
C ALA A 107 5.80 -0.91 -15.71
N LEU A 108 4.57 -0.92 -16.23
CA LEU A 108 4.25 -0.68 -17.63
C LEU A 108 4.55 0.75 -18.07
N ALA A 109 4.41 1.74 -17.17
CA ALA A 109 4.77 3.14 -17.46
C ALA A 109 6.28 3.38 -17.52
N LYS A 110 7.09 2.45 -17.00
CA LYS A 110 8.57 2.53 -16.97
C LYS A 110 9.23 1.72 -18.08
N GLY A 111 8.51 0.81 -18.73
CA GLY A 111 8.99 -0.05 -19.82
C GLY A 111 8.62 0.54 -21.18
#